data_AF-A0A194AFK3-F1
#
_entry.id   AF-A0A194AFK3-F1
#
_cell.length_a   1.000
_cell.length_b   1.000
_cell.length_c   1.000
_cell.angle_alpha   90.00
_cell.angle_beta   90.00
_cell.angle_gamma   90.00
#
_symmetry.space_group_name_H-M   'P 1'
#
loop_
_entity.id
_entity.type
_entity.pdbx_description
1 polymer ?
#
loop_
_entity_poly.entity_id
_entity_poly.type
_entity_poly.pdbx_seq_one_letter_code
_entity_poly.pdbx_strand_id
1 'polypeptide(L)'
;MLASFTILPMGVGEELREHIAAVVDLVDGSGLDYKVGAMQTTLEGDQAKVMDLIMQCHNLMMARAPRVLTSITLDDRKGAANRLEGKVADVETVLGRQVRHE
;
A
#
# COMPACT_ATOMS: atom_id res chain seq x y z
N MET A 1 3.48 -9.82 7.12
CA MET A 1 2.09 -9.45 6.76
C MET A 1 2.11 -8.67 5.46
N LEU A 2 1.15 -8.93 4.57
CA LEU A 2 0.93 -8.13 3.37
C LEU A 2 -0.28 -7.22 3.61
N ALA A 3 -0.17 -5.94 3.27
CA ALA A 3 -1.26 -4.99 3.38
C ALA A 3 -1.36 -4.14 2.12
N SER A 4 -2.51 -4.16 1.46
CA SER A 4 -2.81 -3.18 0.41
C SER A 4 -3.69 -2.09 0.98
N PHE A 5 -3.34 -0.83 0.76
CA PHE A 5 -4.11 0.29 1.26
C PHE A 5 -4.32 1.39 0.21
N THR A 6 -5.42 2.12 0.38
CA THR A 6 -5.74 3.33 -0.38
C THR A 6 -6.09 4.44 0.60
N ILE A 7 -5.73 5.68 0.27
CA ILE A 7 -6.05 6.85 1.06
C ILE A 7 -6.67 7.91 0.16
N LEU A 8 -7.88 8.31 0.51
CA LEU A 8 -8.66 9.30 -0.23
C LEU A 8 -8.99 10.49 0.67
N PRO A 9 -8.25 11.60 0.57
CA PRO A 9 -8.66 12.85 1.18
C PRO A 9 -9.90 13.39 0.46
N MET A 10 -10.88 13.87 1.22
CA MET A 10 -12.14 14.42 0.71
C MET A 10 -12.24 15.91 1.03
N GLY A 11 -12.82 16.67 0.11
CA GLY A 11 -13.01 18.11 0.28
C GLY A 11 -11.80 18.96 -0.13
N VAL A 12 -10.83 18.38 -0.86
CA VAL A 12 -9.59 19.05 -1.31
C VAL A 12 -9.52 19.24 -2.84
N GLY A 13 -10.66 19.08 -3.54
CA GLY A 13 -10.74 19.10 -5.00
C GLY A 13 -10.53 17.73 -5.65
N GLU A 14 -10.49 17.70 -6.98
CA GLU A 14 -10.38 16.47 -7.78
C GLU A 14 -8.91 16.06 -8.02
N GLU A 15 -8.00 17.02 -8.02
CA GLU A 15 -6.58 16.78 -8.29
C GLU A 15 -5.83 16.33 -7.02
N LEU A 16 -5.50 15.04 -6.96
CA LEU A 16 -4.90 14.43 -5.77
C LEU A 16 -3.39 14.19 -5.86
N ARG A 17 -2.75 14.49 -7.01
CA ARG A 17 -1.35 14.11 -7.27
C ARG A 17 -0.36 14.54 -6.18
N GLU A 18 -0.48 15.75 -5.63
CA GLU A 18 0.42 16.26 -4.58
C GLU A 18 0.18 15.59 -3.23
N HIS A 19 -1.07 15.21 -2.95
CA HIS A 19 -1.45 14.47 -1.75
C HIS A 19 -0.87 13.05 -1.81
N ILE A 20 -1.07 12.37 -2.94
CA ILE A 20 -0.58 11.01 -3.15
C ILE A 20 0.95 10.98 -3.19
N ALA A 21 1.61 11.95 -3.83
CA ALA A 21 3.07 12.04 -3.84
C ALA A 21 3.65 12.14 -2.42
N ALA A 22 3.03 12.94 -1.54
CA ALA A 22 3.48 13.04 -0.14
C ALA A 22 3.26 11.75 0.67
N VAL A 23 2.20 10.99 0.38
CA VAL A 23 2.00 9.66 0.99
C VAL A 23 3.06 8.68 0.50
N VAL A 24 3.34 8.65 -0.80
CA VAL A 24 4.35 7.75 -1.37
C VAL A 24 5.75 8.07 -0.86
N ASP A 25 6.11 9.36 -0.73
CA ASP A 25 7.39 9.80 -0.15
C ASP A 25 7.57 9.29 1.30
N LEU A 26 6.51 9.35 2.11
CA LEU A 26 6.51 8.79 3.46
C LEU A 26 6.66 7.26 3.46
N VAL A 27 6.02 6.56 2.51
CA VAL A 27 6.15 5.10 2.35
C VAL A 27 7.56 4.73 1.93
N ASP A 28 8.16 5.44 0.98
CA ASP A 28 9.52 5.19 0.49
C ASP A 28 10.57 5.36 1.59
N GLY A 29 10.39 6.38 2.44
CA GLY A 29 11.25 6.63 3.61
C GLY A 29 11.08 5.63 4.77
N SER A 30 10.13 4.69 4.71
CA SER A 30 9.79 3.81 5.84
C SER A 30 10.75 2.63 6.04
N GLY A 31 11.47 2.25 4.98
CA GLY A 31 12.31 1.04 4.96
C GLY A 31 11.52 -0.29 4.97
N LEU A 32 10.21 -0.26 4.75
CA LEU A 32 9.41 -1.46 4.46
C LEU A 32 9.43 -1.77 2.97
N ASP A 33 9.33 -3.05 2.62
CA ASP A 33 9.14 -3.45 1.23
C ASP A 33 7.75 -3.00 0.78
N TYR A 34 7.68 -2.38 -0.40
CA TYR A 34 6.44 -1.85 -0.92
C TYR A 34 6.36 -1.90 -2.44
N LYS A 35 5.14 -1.72 -2.95
CA LYS A 35 4.86 -1.53 -4.37
C LYS A 35 3.71 -0.54 -4.54
N VAL A 36 3.98 0.54 -5.27
CA VAL A 36 2.95 1.52 -5.65
C VAL A 36 2.28 1.03 -6.92
N GLY A 37 0.99 0.76 -6.83
CA GLY A 37 0.14 0.46 -7.97
C GLY A 37 -0.71 1.65 -8.38
N ALA A 38 -1.40 1.52 -9.50
CA ALA A 38 -2.26 2.58 -10.03
C ALA A 38 -3.45 2.92 -9.09
N MET A 39 -3.93 1.94 -8.34
CA MET A 39 -5.13 2.07 -7.50
C MET A 39 -4.84 1.98 -6.00
N GLN A 40 -3.71 1.38 -5.60
CA GLN A 40 -3.39 1.11 -4.21
C GLN A 40 -1.88 0.94 -4.02
N THR A 41 -1.42 1.14 -2.79
CA THR A 41 -0.04 0.81 -2.39
C THR A 41 -0.07 -0.47 -1.58
N THR A 42 0.82 -1.42 -1.89
CA THR A 42 0.96 -2.67 -1.15
C THR A 42 2.26 -2.67 -0.36
N LEU A 43 2.19 -3.00 0.92
CA LEU A 43 3.28 -3.06 1.88
C LEU A 43 3.49 -4.52 2.31
N GLU A 44 4.74 -4.89 2.56
CA GLU A 44 5.10 -6.14 3.22
C GLU A 44 6.01 -5.87 4.42
N GLY A 45 5.73 -6.52 5.54
CA GLY A 45 6.60 -6.46 6.70
C GLY A 45 5.98 -6.92 8.01
N ASP A 46 6.58 -6.47 9.11
CA ASP A 46 6.06 -6.68 10.45
C ASP A 46 4.68 -6.01 10.62
N GLN A 47 3.76 -6.71 11.28
CA GLN A 47 2.38 -6.26 11.41
C GLN A 47 2.28 -4.87 12.08
N ALA A 48 3.03 -4.65 13.16
CA ALA A 48 2.97 -3.38 13.88
C ALA A 48 3.53 -2.24 13.04
N LYS A 49 4.67 -2.46 12.38
CA LYS A 49 5.29 -1.45 11.50
C LYS A 49 4.41 -1.09 10.31
N VAL A 50 3.79 -2.09 9.67
CA VAL A 50 2.91 -1.86 8.51
C VAL A 50 1.68 -1.05 8.91
N MET A 51 1.01 -1.42 10.01
CA MET A 51 -0.17 -0.68 10.47
C MET A 51 0.20 0.73 10.95
N ASP A 52 1.34 0.89 11.62
CA ASP A 52 1.82 2.21 12.05
C ASP A 52 2.08 3.12 10.84
N LEU A 53 2.78 2.64 9.81
CA LEU A 53 3.01 3.41 8.58
C LEU A 53 1.70 3.83 7.89
N ILE A 54 0.74 2.92 7.78
CA ILE A 54 -0.58 3.23 7.17
C ILE A 54 -1.28 4.34 7.98
N MET A 55 -1.21 4.27 9.31
CA MET A 55 -1.79 5.30 10.18
C MET A 55 -1.05 6.64 10.09
N GLN A 56 0.28 6.63 9.96
CA GLN A 56 1.04 7.86 9.69
C GLN A 56 0.60 8.50 8.36
N CYS A 57 0.40 7.71 7.32
CA CYS A 57 -0.11 8.18 6.03
C CYS A 57 -1.54 8.75 6.14
N HIS A 58 -2.42 8.09 6.92
CA HIS A 58 -3.76 8.59 7.19
C HIS A 58 -3.71 9.95 7.91
N ASN A 59 -2.90 10.05 8.95
CA ASN A 59 -2.76 11.28 9.74
C ASN A 59 -2.15 12.43 8.93
N LEU A 60 -1.18 12.13 8.05
CA LEU A 60 -0.62 13.10 7.11
C LEU A 60 -1.72 13.72 6.23
N MET A 61 -2.65 12.90 5.74
CA MET A 61 -3.79 13.39 4.95
C MET A 61 -4.83 14.11 5.80
N MET A 62 -5.08 13.67 7.04
CA MET A 62 -6.00 14.35 7.96
C MET A 62 -5.53 15.77 8.32
N ALA A 63 -4.22 16.03 8.30
CA ALA A 63 -3.68 17.38 8.46
C ALA A 63 -3.94 18.28 7.24
N ARG A 64 -4.30 17.72 6.08
CA ARG A 64 -4.46 18.43 4.79
C ARG A 64 -5.89 18.44 4.28
N ALA A 65 -6.77 17.59 4.82
CA ALA A 65 -8.14 17.42 4.37
C ALA A 65 -9.11 17.33 5.55
N PRO A 66 -10.34 17.85 5.43
CA PRO A 66 -11.34 17.80 6.50
C PRO A 66 -11.84 16.37 6.79
N ARG A 67 -11.64 15.42 5.86
CA ARG A 67 -12.03 14.02 6.01
C ARG A 67 -11.12 13.15 5.16
N VAL A 68 -10.73 12.00 5.67
CA VAL A 68 -9.95 11.00 4.92
C VAL A 68 -10.63 9.64 5.02
N LEU A 69 -10.80 8.99 3.87
CA LEU A 69 -11.18 7.58 3.81
C LEU A 69 -9.92 6.76 3.54
N THR A 70 -9.64 5.81 4.44
CA THR A 70 -8.55 4.85 4.25
C THR A 70 -9.14 3.46 4.20
N SER A 71 -8.89 2.74 3.11
CA SER A 71 -9.26 1.33 2.96
C SER A 71 -8.02 0.48 3.09
N ILE A 72 -8.09 -0.59 3.88
CA ILE A 72 -6.98 -1.50 4.13
C ILE A 72 -7.47 -2.93 3.90
N THR A 73 -6.74 -3.69 3.10
CA THR A 73 -6.91 -5.14 2.94
C THR A 73 -5.66 -5.83 3.44
N LEU A 74 -5.83 -6.79 4.36
CA LEU A 74 -4.73 -7.52 4.98
C LEU A 74 -4.74 -8.98 4.54
N ASP A 75 -3.58 -9.49 4.18
CA ASP A 75 -3.31 -10.93 4.07
C ASP A 75 -2.20 -11.28 5.06
N ASP A 76 -2.60 -11.95 6.15
CA ASP A 76 -1.69 -12.37 7.20
C ASP A 76 -1.67 -13.90 7.33
N ARG A 77 -0.75 -14.50 6.58
CA ARG A 77 -0.48 -15.95 6.60
C ARG A 77 0.76 -16.24 7.42
N LYS A 78 0.60 -17.00 8.51
CA LYS A 78 1.72 -17.42 9.38
C LYS A 78 2.86 -18.06 8.57
N GLY A 79 4.08 -17.58 8.81
CA GLY A 79 5.30 -18.10 8.17
C GLY A 79 5.49 -17.72 6.70
N ALA A 80 4.61 -16.88 6.13
CA ALA A 80 4.76 -16.39 4.77
C ALA A 80 5.69 -15.17 4.72
N ALA A 81 6.61 -15.16 3.75
CA ALA A 81 7.50 -14.06 3.43
C ALA A 81 7.65 -13.93 1.91
N ASN A 82 8.19 -12.80 1.45
CA ASN A 82 8.39 -12.45 0.04
C ASN A 82 7.11 -12.61 -0.79
N ARG A 83 5.97 -12.17 -0.25
CA ARG A 83 4.65 -12.35 -0.85
C ARG A 83 4.28 -11.26 -1.85
N LEU A 84 4.91 -10.10 -1.82
CA LEU A 84 4.78 -9.08 -2.87
C LEU A 84 5.09 -9.66 -4.26
N GLU A 85 6.21 -10.35 -4.41
CA GLU A 85 6.61 -11.01 -5.66
C GLU A 85 6.09 -12.44 -5.74
N GLY A 86 6.20 -13.21 -4.63
CA GLY A 86 5.89 -14.63 -4.62
C GLY A 86 4.44 -14.95 -4.98
N LYS A 87 3.49 -14.05 -4.69
CA LYS A 87 2.08 -14.27 -5.08
C LYS A 87 1.89 -14.29 -6.59
N VAL A 88 2.55 -13.38 -7.31
CA VAL A 88 2.46 -13.32 -8.76
C VAL A 88 3.19 -14.52 -9.37
N ALA A 89 4.36 -14.85 -8.86
CA ALA A 89 5.13 -16.02 -9.30
C ALA A 89 4.36 -17.35 -9.11
N ASP A 90 3.63 -17.51 -8.00
CA ASP A 90 2.78 -18.69 -7.78
C ASP A 90 1.71 -18.82 -8.89
N VAL A 91 1.07 -17.70 -9.25
CA VAL A 91 0.07 -17.66 -10.33
C VAL A 91 0.68 -17.97 -11.68
N GLU A 92 1.82 -17.37 -12.02
CA GLU A 92 2.54 -17.62 -13.27
C GLU A 92 2.99 -19.08 -13.42
N THR A 93 3.39 -19.69 -12.31
CA THR A 93 3.74 -21.12 -12.25
C THR A 93 2.54 -21.98 -12.63
N VAL A 94 1.36 -21.71 -12.07
CA VAL A 94 0.13 -22.43 -12.40
C VAL A 94 -0.31 -22.17 -13.84
N LEU A 95 -0.13 -20.95 -14.33
CA LEU A 95 -0.49 -20.57 -15.70
C LEU A 95 0.50 -21.10 -16.76
N GLY A 96 1.71 -21.48 -16.36
CA GLY A 96 2.79 -21.85 -17.27
C GLY A 96 3.27 -20.69 -18.16
N ARG A 97 2.97 -19.44 -17.79
CA ARG A 97 3.38 -18.24 -18.53
C ARG A 97 3.45 -17.03 -17.63
N GLN A 98 4.26 -16.06 -18.04
CA GLN A 98 4.37 -14.76 -17.40
C GLN A 98 3.11 -13.91 -17.64
N VAL A 99 2.78 -13.05 -16.68
CA VAL A 99 1.69 -12.07 -16.76
C VAL A 99 2.23 -10.67 -16.52
N ARG A 100 1.60 -9.68 -17.15
CA ARG A 100 1.95 -8.28 -16.89
C ARG A 100 1.45 -7.91 -15.50
N HIS A 101 2.38 -7.52 -14.65
CA HIS A 101 2.13 -6.96 -13.35
C HIS A 101 2.93 -5.66 -13.23
N GLU A 102 2.50 -4.80 -12.32
CA GLU A 102 3.14 -3.51 -12.01
C GLU A 102 4.60 -3.71 -11.58
#